data_AF-F5SXX3-F1
#
_entry.id   AF-F5SXX3-F1
#
_cell.length_a   1.000
_cell.length_b   1.000
_cell.length_c   1.000
_cell.angle_alpha   90.00
_cell.angle_beta   90.00
_cell.angle_gamma   90.00
#
_symmetry.space_group_name_H-M   'P 1'
#
loop_
_entity.id
_entity.type
_entity.pdbx_description
1 polymer ?
#
loop_
_entity_poly.entity_id
_entity_poly.type
_entity_poly.pdbx_seq_one_letter_code
_entity_poly.pdbx_strand_id
1 'polypeptide(L)' 'MPVDSADWDVGIQCLTDRHGDRIQNLSQLSDFKLFKLNPIGGRYVKGFGKAYQIDGGSLAGEGLSHLRDGHKKRA' A
#
# COMPACT_ATOMS: atom_id res chain seq x y z
N MET A 1 -4.54 9.59 -12.49
CA MET A 1 -5.95 9.19 -12.72
C MET A 1 -6.73 10.39 -13.22
N PRO A 2 -7.68 10.25 -14.16
CA PRO A 2 -8.53 11.37 -14.62
C PRO A 2 -9.41 11.90 -13.49
N VAL A 3 -9.59 13.23 -13.41
CA VAL A 3 -10.38 13.87 -12.36
C VAL A 3 -11.87 13.51 -12.48
N ASP A 4 -12.40 13.45 -13.70
CA ASP A 4 -13.83 13.16 -13.95
C ASP A 4 -14.15 11.65 -13.96
N SER A 5 -13.34 10.83 -13.27
CA SER A 5 -13.52 9.37 -13.24
C SER A 5 -14.11 8.91 -11.90
N ALA A 6 -14.94 7.87 -11.91
CA ALA A 6 -15.48 7.30 -10.68
C ALA A 6 -14.38 6.82 -9.70
N ASP A 7 -13.26 6.29 -10.22
CA ASP A 7 -12.11 5.89 -9.39
C ASP A 7 -11.47 7.09 -8.67
N TRP A 8 -11.53 8.28 -9.25
CA TRP A 8 -11.07 9.51 -8.61
C TRP A 8 -11.94 9.88 -7.41
N ASP A 9 -13.26 9.92 -7.59
CA ASP A 9 -14.19 10.26 -6.52
C ASP A 9 -14.04 9.29 -5.33
N VAL A 10 -13.96 7.98 -5.62
CA VAL A 10 -13.74 6.95 -4.59
C VAL A 10 -12.41 7.18 -3.86
N GLY A 11 -11.33 7.43 -4.60
CA GLY A 11 -10.01 7.64 -4.00
C GLY A 11 -9.92 8.91 -3.15
N ILE A 12 -10.53 10.01 -3.61
CA ILE A 12 -10.62 11.27 -2.84
C ILE A 12 -11.45 11.07 -1.58
N GLN A 13 -12.59 10.37 -1.66
CA GLN A 13 -13.41 10.09 -0.48
C GLN A 13 -12.64 9.26 0.55
N CYS A 14 -12.02 8.15 0.15
CA CYS A 14 -11.21 7.31 1.04
C CYS A 14 -10.07 8.08 1.72
N LEU A 15 -9.38 8.95 0.98
CA LEU A 15 -8.32 9.79 1.52
C LEU A 15 -8.87 10.86 2.47
N THR A 16 -10.00 11.47 2.14
CA THR A 16 -10.67 12.48 2.97
C THR A 16 -11.16 11.88 4.28
N ASP A 17 -11.77 10.69 4.26
CA ASP A 17 -12.21 10.00 5.47
C ASP A 17 -11.06 9.72 6.45
N ARG A 18 -9.85 9.46 5.91
CA ARG A 18 -8.66 9.17 6.72
C ARG A 18 -7.88 10.42 7.14
N HIS A 19 -7.80 11.44 6.30
CA HIS A 19 -6.88 12.56 6.45
C HIS A 19 -7.57 13.93 6.57
N GLY A 20 -8.89 13.98 6.47
CA GLY A 20 -9.73 15.16 6.63
C GLY A 20 -9.56 16.21 5.53
N ASP A 21 -9.91 17.45 5.87
CA ASP A 21 -10.04 18.61 4.98
C ASP A 21 -8.80 18.92 4.13
N ARG A 22 -7.62 18.46 4.56
CA ARG A 22 -6.38 18.62 3.77
C ARG A 22 -6.54 18.05 2.37
N ILE A 23 -7.21 16.89 2.23
CA ILE A 23 -7.39 16.24 0.94
C ILE A 23 -8.34 17.03 0.06
N GLN A 24 -9.42 17.58 0.62
CA GLN A 24 -10.36 18.43 -0.12
C GLN A 24 -9.70 19.67 -0.70
N ASN A 25 -8.76 20.27 0.04
CA ASN A 25 -8.01 21.43 -0.44
C ASN A 25 -6.99 21.03 -1.52
N LEU A 26 -6.24 19.94 -1.31
CA LEU A 26 -5.25 19.47 -2.27
C LEU A 26 -5.88 19.02 -3.60
N SER A 27 -7.05 18.38 -3.56
CA SER A 27 -7.72 17.87 -4.78
C SER A 27 -8.22 18.97 -5.72
N GLN A 28 -8.30 20.22 -5.25
CA GLN A 28 -8.67 21.39 -6.07
C GLN A 28 -7.49 21.93 -6.89
N LEU A 29 -6.26 21.55 -6.55
CA LEU A 29 -5.07 22.02 -7.24
C LEU A 29 -4.90 21.25 -8.56
N SER A 30 -4.73 21.97 -9.66
CA SER A 30 -4.66 21.37 -11.01
C SER A 30 -3.43 20.47 -11.22
N ASP A 31 -2.37 20.69 -10.43
CA ASP A 31 -1.15 19.90 -10.41
C ASP A 31 -1.23 18.69 -9.47
N PHE A 32 -2.25 18.60 -8.61
CA PHE A 32 -2.48 17.41 -7.80
C PHE A 32 -2.83 16.20 -8.68
N LYS A 33 -2.17 15.08 -8.43
CA LYS A 33 -2.39 13.82 -9.15
C LYS A 33 -2.66 12.70 -8.17
N LEU A 34 -3.76 11.98 -8.42
CA LEU A 34 -4.10 10.78 -7.68
C LEU A 34 -3.57 9.53 -8.39
N PHE A 35 -2.89 8.69 -7.62
CA PHE A 35 -2.28 7.44 -8.08
C PHE A 35 -2.93 6.24 -7.39
N LYS A 36 -3.39 5.28 -8.20
CA LYS A 36 -3.80 3.95 -7.72
C LYS A 36 -2.59 3.03 -7.80
N LEU A 37 -2.13 2.55 -6.65
CA LEU A 37 -1.04 1.58 -6.58
C LEU A 37 -1.60 0.17 -6.78
N ASN A 38 -0.92 -0.64 -7.58
CA ASN A 38 -1.22 -2.06 -7.77
C ASN A 38 -0.04 -2.88 -7.24
N PRO A 39 -0.05 -3.27 -5.96
CA PRO A 39 1.03 -4.02 -5.34
C PRO A 39 1.21 -5.39 -6.01
N ILE A 40 2.43 -5.71 -6.41
CA ILE A 40 2.79 -6.99 -7.04
C ILE A 40 3.25 -8.06 -6.03
N GLY A 41 3.26 -7.71 -4.75
CA GLY A 41 3.80 -8.52 -3.65
C GLY A 41 4.46 -7.62 -2.61
N GLY A 42 4.98 -8.21 -1.54
CA GLY A 42 5.58 -7.45 -0.46
C GLY A 42 6.39 -8.26 0.53
N ARG A 43 7.07 -7.52 1.42
CA ARG A 43 7.79 -8.07 2.57
C ARG A 43 7.24 -7.43 3.82
N TYR A 44 6.71 -8.23 4.73
CA TYR A 44 6.23 -7.77 6.03
C TYR A 44 7.18 -8.23 7.13
N VAL A 45 7.69 -7.29 7.95
CA VAL A 45 8.58 -7.60 9.07
C VAL A 45 7.90 -7.18 10.36
N LYS A 46 7.55 -8.15 11.22
CA LYS A 46 6.89 -7.90 12.51
C LYS A 46 7.90 -7.73 13.66
N GLY A 47 9.13 -8.18 13.48
CA GLY A 47 10.20 -8.12 14.48
C GLY A 47 11.36 -9.03 14.15
N PHE A 48 12.31 -9.20 15.09
CA PHE A 48 13.48 -10.06 14.92
C PHE A 48 13.09 -11.49 14.53
N GLY A 49 13.67 -11.99 13.43
CA GLY A 49 13.38 -13.32 12.89
C GLY A 49 11.97 -13.52 12.33
N LYS A 50 11.16 -12.46 12.22
CA LYS A 50 9.74 -12.51 11.81
C LYS A 50 9.53 -11.69 10.54
N ALA A 51 10.06 -12.20 9.43
CA ALA A 51 9.91 -11.63 8.09
C ALA A 51 9.05 -12.54 7.22
N TYR A 52 8.06 -12.00 6.53
CA TYR A 52 7.08 -12.75 5.75
C TYR A 52 7.02 -12.22 4.32
N GLN A 53 7.12 -13.11 3.34
CA GLN A 53 6.86 -12.80 1.95
C GLN A 53 5.35 -12.78 1.74
N ILE A 54 4.85 -11.74 1.07
CA ILE A 54 3.48 -11.62 0.60
C ILE A 54 3.53 -11.76 -0.92
N ASP A 55 2.85 -12.75 -1.46
CA ASP A 55 2.77 -12.97 -2.90
C ASP A 55 1.86 -11.92 -3.59
N GLY A 56 2.07 -11.74 -4.90
CA GLY A 56 1.27 -10.81 -5.69
C GLY A 56 -0.18 -11.25 -5.83
N GLY A 57 -1.09 -10.28 -5.98
CA GLY A 57 -2.52 -10.55 -6.19
C GLY A 57 -3.36 -10.58 -4.91
N SER A 58 -2.76 -10.74 -3.73
CA SER A 58 -3.46 -10.57 -2.45
C SER A 58 -2.51 -10.01 -1.38
N LEU A 59 -2.78 -8.78 -0.94
CA LEU A 59 -2.22 -8.25 0.30
C LEU A 59 -3.03 -8.70 1.54
N ALA A 60 -4.13 -9.43 1.33
CA ALA A 60 -5.11 -9.78 2.36
C ALA A 60 -4.83 -11.12 3.07
N GLY A 61 -3.70 -11.77 2.78
CA GLY A 61 -3.24 -12.96 3.51
C GLY A 61 -3.21 -14.26 2.70
N GLU A 62 -3.71 -14.27 1.47
CA GLU A 62 -3.43 -15.37 0.53
C GLU A 62 -1.96 -15.25 0.08
N GLY A 63 -1.16 -16.30 0.27
CA GLY A 63 0.27 -16.30 -0.10
C GLY A 63 1.21 -15.61 0.90
N LEU A 64 0.96 -15.75 2.21
CA LEU A 64 1.92 -15.30 3.24
C LEU A 64 2.86 -16.44 3.66
N SER A 65 4.17 -16.32 3.36
CA SER A 65 5.18 -17.31 3.76
C SER A 65 6.22 -16.73 4.71
N HIS A 66 6.49 -17.43 5.83
CA HIS A 66 7.50 -17.03 6.81
C HIS A 66 8.89 -17.40 6.29
N LEU A 67 9.79 -16.43 6.27
CA LEU A 67 11.17 -16.61 5.86
C LEU A 67 12.00 -17.08 7.05
N ARG A 68 12.54 -18.29 6.91
CA ARG A 68 13.27 -19.00 7.97
C ARG A 68 14.78 -19.00 7.76
N ASP A 69 15.23 -18.71 6.54
CA ASP A 69 16.64 -18.52 6.26
C ASP A 69 17.12 -17.20 6.88
N GLY A 70 17.96 -17.34 7.89
CA GLY A 70 18.49 -16.22 8.68
C GLY A 70 20.00 -16.30 8.88
N HIS A 71 20.50 -15.61 9.90
CA HIS A 71 21.92 -15.54 10.21
C HIS A 71 22.51 -16.94 10.49
N LYS A 72 23.59 -17.28 9.79
CA LYS A 72 24.38 -18.50 10.02
C LYS A 72 25.57 -18.18 10.91
N LYS A 73 26.01 -19.14 11.73
CA LYS A 73 27.23 -19.00 12.54
C LYS A 73 28.44 -18.82 11.62
N ARG A 74 29.43 -18.04 12.08
CA ARG A 74 30.73 -17.97 11.41
C ARG A 74 31.41 -19.34 11.50
N ALA A 75 32.09 -19.72 10.41
CA ALA A 75 32.93 -20.92 10.35
C ALA A 75 34.12 -20.81 11.30
#